data_AF-A0AAV4I703-F1
#
_entry.id   AF-A0AAV4I703-F1
#
_cell.length_a   1.000
_cell.length_b   1.000
_cell.length_c   1.000
_cell.angle_alpha   90.00
_cell.angle_beta   90.00
_cell.angle_gamma   90.00
#
_symmetry.space_group_name_H-M   'P 1'
#
loop_
_entity.id
_entity.type
_entity.pdbx_description
1 polymer ?
#
loop_
_entity_poly.entity_id
_entity_poly.type
_entity_poly.pdbx_seq_one_letter_code
_entity_poly.pdbx_strand_id
1 'polypeptide(L)'
;MNKSEILYAPIYKTWYYEIVLTDIQVGGSSLQLDCKEYNFDKTIVDSGTTSVRLPTKVFNAVVEAIKSNILHYLRAIEPGPELASQAGLPSTQICVKFGFSPSASGTVLGAVLMEAFYVVFDRSASRIGFGQTTCPLPDPDNPILKHTVKGPFFTDKNLDECAYKKTESAHRAFLIATYVMAGFCIVIILPIIFIFFSWSQRVSRRNKGYEQSFAE
;
A
#
# COMPACT_ATOMS: atom_id res chain seq x y z
N MET A 1 -28.80 18.63 -20.75
CA MET A 1 -27.68 17.86 -20.16
C MET A 1 -28.27 16.87 -19.18
N ASN A 2 -28.17 15.57 -19.44
CA ASN A 2 -28.59 14.56 -18.48
C ASN A 2 -27.57 14.60 -17.33
N LYS A 3 -27.98 14.90 -16.09
CA LYS A 3 -27.09 14.91 -14.93
C LYS A 3 -26.57 13.48 -14.74
N SER A 4 -25.31 13.23 -15.08
CA SER A 4 -24.65 12.01 -14.61
C SER A 4 -24.59 12.07 -13.09
N GLU A 5 -25.02 11.00 -12.43
CA GLU A 5 -25.02 10.91 -10.97
C GLU A 5 -23.57 10.86 -10.49
N ILE A 6 -23.23 11.74 -9.53
CA ILE A 6 -21.92 11.73 -8.87
C ILE A 6 -22.01 10.76 -7.70
N LEU A 7 -21.16 9.73 -7.70
CA LEU A 7 -21.03 8.81 -6.59
C LEU A 7 -19.88 9.22 -5.69
N TYR A 8 -20.06 9.10 -4.38
CA TYR A 8 -19.11 9.58 -3.39
C TYR A 8 -18.45 8.44 -2.63
N ALA A 9 -17.12 8.50 -2.51
CA ALA A 9 -16.32 7.69 -1.60
C ALA A 9 -15.95 8.53 -0.37
N PRO A 10 -16.05 8.01 0.87
CA PRO A 10 -15.61 8.72 2.05
C PRO A 10 -14.08 8.87 2.08
N ILE A 11 -13.60 10.00 2.58
CA ILE A 11 -12.19 10.20 2.91
C ILE A 11 -11.91 9.44 4.21
N TYR A 12 -11.04 8.43 4.15
CA TYR A 12 -10.75 7.56 5.29
C TYR A 12 -9.95 8.27 6.39
N LYS A 13 -8.97 9.09 6.01
CA LYS A 13 -8.20 9.94 6.92
C LYS A 13 -7.94 11.31 6.29
N THR A 14 -7.95 12.36 7.10
CA THR A 14 -7.75 13.76 6.65
C THR A 14 -6.28 14.15 6.66
N TRP A 15 -5.53 13.65 5.68
CA TRP A 15 -4.10 13.97 5.46
C TRP A 15 -3.86 14.12 3.96
N TYR A 16 -3.77 13.00 3.25
CA TYR A 16 -4.03 12.92 1.82
C TYR A 16 -5.55 12.80 1.56
N TYR A 17 -5.92 12.85 0.28
CA TYR A 17 -7.23 12.42 -0.20
C TYR A 17 -7.31 10.89 -0.22
N GLU A 18 -7.23 10.27 0.97
CA GLU A 18 -7.21 8.83 1.14
C GLU A 18 -8.62 8.25 1.04
N ILE A 19 -8.79 7.23 0.20
CA ILE A 19 -10.02 6.44 0.05
C ILE A 19 -9.71 4.96 0.26
N VAL A 20 -10.72 4.12 0.33
CA VAL A 20 -10.57 2.67 0.50
C VAL A 20 -11.13 1.94 -0.71
N LEU A 21 -10.30 1.11 -1.35
CA LEU A 21 -10.71 0.21 -2.42
C LEU A 21 -11.14 -1.13 -1.83
N THR A 22 -12.29 -1.65 -2.25
CA THR A 22 -12.82 -2.95 -1.80
C THR A 22 -12.56 -4.08 -2.80
N ASP A 23 -12.46 -3.73 -4.09
CA ASP A 23 -12.22 -4.64 -5.19
C ASP A 23 -11.56 -3.93 -6.37
N ILE A 24 -10.82 -4.69 -7.18
CA ILE A 24 -10.34 -4.29 -8.50
C ILE A 24 -10.73 -5.40 -9.46
N GLN A 25 -11.32 -5.03 -10.59
CA GLN A 25 -11.75 -5.98 -11.62
C GLN A 25 -11.06 -5.68 -12.95
N VAL A 26 -10.66 -6.73 -13.66
CA VAL A 26 -10.13 -6.68 -15.02
C VAL A 26 -10.98 -7.58 -15.89
N GLY A 27 -11.55 -7.04 -16.97
CA GLY A 27 -12.47 -7.79 -17.84
C GLY A 27 -13.77 -8.25 -17.14
N GLY A 28 -14.18 -7.59 -16.04
CA GLY A 28 -15.34 -7.98 -15.23
C GLY A 28 -15.04 -9.05 -14.19
N SER A 29 -13.80 -9.54 -14.10
CA SER A 29 -13.37 -10.52 -13.09
C SER A 29 -12.57 -9.83 -11.98
N SER A 30 -12.95 -10.08 -10.72
CA SER A 30 -12.17 -9.63 -9.56
C SER A 30 -10.77 -10.23 -9.58
N LEU A 31 -9.78 -9.45 -9.12
CA LEU A 31 -8.42 -9.93 -8.90
C LEU A 31 -8.32 -10.96 -7.75
N GLN A 32 -9.37 -11.11 -6.94
CA GLN A 32 -9.45 -12.06 -5.81
C GLN A 32 -8.30 -11.92 -4.80
N LEU A 33 -7.77 -10.70 -4.64
CA LEU A 33 -6.82 -10.40 -3.57
C LEU A 33 -7.56 -9.98 -2.30
N ASP A 34 -6.90 -10.14 -1.15
CA ASP A 34 -7.33 -9.48 0.09
C ASP A 34 -7.42 -7.97 -0.18
N CYS A 35 -8.54 -7.35 0.17
CA CYS A 35 -8.74 -5.93 -0.12
C CYS A 35 -7.75 -5.01 0.61
N LYS A 36 -7.11 -5.48 1.68
CA LYS A 36 -5.98 -4.77 2.31
C LYS A 36 -4.81 -4.56 1.37
N GLU A 37 -4.60 -5.47 0.41
CA GLU A 37 -3.52 -5.38 -0.57
C GLU A 37 -3.71 -4.18 -1.50
N TYR A 38 -4.97 -3.85 -1.86
CA TYR A 38 -5.28 -2.69 -2.68
C TYR A 38 -4.94 -1.37 -1.97
N ASN A 39 -4.97 -1.39 -0.64
CA ASN A 39 -4.76 -0.23 0.20
C ASN A 39 -3.44 -0.31 0.99
N PHE A 40 -2.46 -1.12 0.58
CA PHE A 40 -1.19 -1.27 1.28
C PHE A 40 -0.14 -0.26 0.77
N ASP A 41 0.28 0.77 1.52
CA ASP A 41 -0.13 1.15 2.88
C ASP A 41 -1.28 2.18 2.93
N LYS A 42 -1.71 2.69 1.78
CA LYS A 42 -2.86 3.58 1.59
C LYS A 42 -3.33 3.57 0.14
N THR A 43 -4.51 4.14 -0.13
CA THR A 43 -4.94 4.53 -1.47
C THR A 43 -5.28 6.01 -1.50
N ILE A 44 -4.68 6.78 -2.41
CA ILE A 44 -4.92 8.22 -2.53
C ILE A 44 -5.39 8.62 -3.94
N VAL A 45 -6.14 9.71 -4.02
CA VAL A 45 -6.42 10.41 -5.28
C VAL A 45 -5.46 11.59 -5.41
N ASP A 46 -4.65 11.62 -6.47
CA ASP A 46 -3.55 12.58 -6.60
C ASP A 46 -3.33 13.04 -8.05
N SER A 47 -3.75 14.26 -8.36
CA SER A 47 -3.50 14.89 -9.66
C SER A 47 -2.03 15.21 -9.92
N GLY A 48 -1.16 15.19 -8.89
CA GLY A 48 0.28 15.39 -9.02
C GLY A 48 1.05 14.16 -9.52
N THR A 49 0.39 13.01 -9.62
CA THR A 49 0.97 11.77 -10.15
C THR A 49 0.39 11.45 -11.51
N THR A 50 1.21 11.21 -12.53
CA THR A 50 0.73 10.90 -13.89
C THR A 50 0.01 9.55 -13.95
N SER A 51 0.71 8.45 -13.67
CA SER A 51 0.20 7.09 -13.84
C SER A 51 -0.69 6.63 -12.67
N VAL A 52 -1.51 5.60 -12.91
CA VAL A 52 -2.06 4.82 -11.79
C VAL A 52 -0.93 4.02 -11.16
N ARG A 53 -0.66 4.24 -9.88
CA ARG A 53 0.37 3.49 -9.15
C ARG A 53 -0.32 2.45 -8.29
N LEU A 54 0.16 1.21 -8.32
CA LEU A 54 -0.42 0.11 -7.54
C LEU A 54 0.67 -0.58 -6.71
N PRO A 55 0.38 -1.07 -5.49
CA PRO A 55 1.28 -1.91 -4.73
C PRO A 55 1.80 -3.05 -5.60
N THR A 56 3.10 -3.36 -5.55
CA THR A 56 3.75 -4.29 -6.50
C THR A 56 2.99 -5.60 -6.71
N LYS A 57 2.43 -6.18 -5.64
CA LYS A 57 1.59 -7.38 -5.70
C LYS A 57 0.33 -7.17 -6.55
N VAL A 58 -0.39 -6.07 -6.32
CA VAL A 58 -1.59 -5.68 -7.06
C VAL A 58 -1.26 -5.32 -8.51
N PHE A 59 -0.17 -4.58 -8.73
CA PHE A 59 0.30 -4.24 -10.08
C PHE A 59 0.55 -5.49 -10.93
N ASN A 60 1.25 -6.48 -10.37
CA ASN A 60 1.53 -7.73 -11.07
C ASN A 60 0.24 -8.47 -11.41
N ALA A 61 -0.72 -8.56 -10.47
CA ALA A 61 -2.01 -9.20 -10.70
C ALA A 61 -2.83 -8.49 -11.79
N VAL A 62 -2.84 -7.15 -11.83
CA VAL A 62 -3.49 -6.37 -12.90
C VAL A 62 -2.83 -6.64 -14.24
N VAL A 63 -1.49 -6.61 -14.31
CA VAL A 63 -0.75 -6.87 -15.56
C VAL A 63 -1.01 -8.29 -16.07
N GLU A 64 -1.03 -9.27 -15.19
CA GLU A 64 -1.33 -10.67 -15.53
C GLU A 64 -2.77 -10.81 -16.04
N ALA A 65 -3.75 -10.23 -15.32
CA ALA A 65 -5.15 -10.26 -15.73
C ALA A 65 -5.40 -9.52 -17.05
N ILE A 66 -4.67 -8.43 -17.32
CA ILE A 66 -4.77 -7.73 -18.62
C ILE A 66 -4.18 -8.61 -19.73
N LYS A 67 -3.01 -9.22 -19.51
CA LYS A 67 -2.36 -10.11 -20.48
C LYS A 67 -3.22 -11.33 -20.82
N SER A 68 -3.95 -11.88 -19.86
CA SER A 68 -4.83 -13.04 -20.10
C SER A 68 -6.12 -12.69 -20.84
N ASN A 69 -6.63 -11.46 -20.67
CA ASN A 69 -7.86 -10.98 -21.33
C ASN A 69 -7.61 -10.36 -22.72
N ILE A 70 -6.40 -9.90 -23.01
CA ILE A 70 -6.05 -9.38 -24.32
C ILE A 70 -5.57 -10.55 -25.19
N LEU A 71 -6.46 -11.04 -26.06
CA LEU A 71 -6.16 -12.20 -26.91
C LEU A 71 -5.09 -11.93 -27.99
N HIS A 72 -4.66 -10.67 -28.25
CA HIS A 72 -3.62 -10.44 -29.28
C HIS A 72 -2.83 -9.11 -29.33
N TYR A 73 -2.83 -8.22 -28.33
CA TYR A 73 -2.28 -6.87 -28.53
C TYR A 73 -1.56 -6.28 -27.31
N LEU A 74 -0.29 -6.63 -27.16
CA LEU A 74 0.76 -5.70 -26.72
C LEU A 74 1.98 -5.92 -27.63
N ARG A 75 1.85 -5.55 -28.91
CA ARG A 75 3.05 -5.34 -29.74
C ARG A 75 3.62 -3.98 -29.35
N ALA A 76 4.89 -3.96 -28.96
CA ALA A 76 5.62 -2.73 -28.74
C ALA A 76 5.55 -1.85 -29.99
N ILE A 77 5.40 -0.55 -29.80
CA ILE A 77 5.50 0.42 -30.88
C ILE A 77 6.94 0.91 -30.90
N GLU A 78 7.57 0.76 -32.06
CA GLU A 78 9.01 0.91 -32.15
C GLU A 78 9.42 2.40 -32.20
N PRO A 79 10.44 2.79 -31.43
CA PRO A 79 10.86 4.18 -31.28
C PRO A 79 11.63 4.71 -32.49
N GLY A 80 11.54 6.04 -32.72
CA GLY A 80 11.85 6.78 -33.94
C GLY A 80 13.30 6.79 -34.49
N PRO A 81 13.55 7.54 -35.59
CA PRO A 81 14.44 7.19 -36.74
C PRO A 81 15.91 6.91 -36.47
N GLU A 82 16.48 7.32 -35.35
CA GLU A 82 17.86 6.97 -34.98
C GLU A 82 17.89 5.59 -34.31
N LEU A 83 16.93 5.34 -33.41
CA LEU A 83 16.67 4.01 -32.86
C LEU A 83 15.89 3.14 -33.84
N ALA A 84 15.06 3.71 -34.72
CA ALA A 84 14.43 3.05 -35.86
C ALA A 84 15.34 2.95 -37.10
N SER A 85 16.54 3.53 -37.16
CA SER A 85 17.54 3.17 -38.17
C SER A 85 18.55 2.18 -37.63
N GLN A 86 18.87 2.25 -36.33
CA GLN A 86 19.57 1.18 -35.62
C GLN A 86 18.71 -0.08 -35.42
N ALA A 87 17.37 0.04 -35.42
CA ALA A 87 16.41 -1.08 -35.32
C ALA A 87 15.55 -1.31 -36.59
N GLY A 88 15.53 -0.40 -37.58
CA GLY A 88 14.95 -0.58 -38.92
C GLY A 88 13.43 -0.35 -39.14
N LEU A 89 12.81 0.74 -38.68
CA LEU A 89 11.33 0.91 -38.62
C LEU A 89 10.72 2.23 -39.18
N PRO A 90 9.46 2.22 -39.69
CA PRO A 90 8.85 3.30 -40.48
C PRO A 90 8.07 4.39 -39.69
N SER A 91 7.89 5.57 -40.30
CA SER A 91 7.49 6.87 -39.68
C SER A 91 6.01 7.12 -39.38
N THR A 92 5.14 6.10 -39.39
CA THR A 92 3.68 6.24 -39.16
C THR A 92 3.18 5.60 -37.87
N GLN A 93 4.08 5.31 -36.91
CA GLN A 93 3.75 4.60 -35.67
C GLN A 93 3.41 5.56 -34.51
N ILE A 94 2.28 5.32 -33.84
CA ILE A 94 1.82 6.07 -32.65
C ILE A 94 2.37 5.43 -31.39
N CYS A 95 3.42 5.96 -30.75
CA CYS A 95 3.95 5.35 -29.52
C CYS A 95 3.02 5.53 -28.32
N VAL A 96 2.67 4.43 -27.63
CA VAL A 96 1.88 4.46 -26.38
C VAL A 96 2.66 3.88 -25.21
N LYS A 97 2.42 4.41 -24.01
CA LYS A 97 2.97 3.87 -22.77
C LYS A 97 1.84 3.35 -21.89
N PHE A 98 2.09 2.23 -21.21
CA PHE A 98 1.13 1.69 -20.25
C PHE A 98 0.95 2.64 -19.07
N GLY A 99 -0.30 3.07 -18.82
CA GLY A 99 -0.66 4.07 -17.82
C GLY A 99 -0.62 3.60 -16.36
N PHE A 100 -0.17 2.38 -16.10
CA PHE A 100 0.00 1.84 -14.75
C PHE A 100 1.48 1.62 -14.43
N SER A 101 1.82 1.73 -13.14
CA SER A 101 3.19 1.51 -12.65
C SER A 101 3.19 0.89 -11.25
N PRO A 102 4.23 0.12 -10.88
CA PRO A 102 4.35 -0.42 -9.53
C PRO A 102 4.67 0.67 -8.51
N SER A 103 4.31 0.42 -7.25
CA SER A 103 4.48 1.32 -6.12
C SER A 103 4.92 0.56 -4.87
N ALA A 104 5.87 1.13 -4.14
CA ALA A 104 6.23 0.67 -2.80
C ALA A 104 5.51 1.46 -1.69
N SER A 105 4.66 2.44 -2.04
CA SER A 105 4.14 3.44 -1.11
C SER A 105 2.62 3.58 -1.17
N GLY A 106 1.89 2.51 -1.51
CA GLY A 106 0.44 2.55 -1.67
C GLY A 106 -0.04 2.74 -3.11
N THR A 107 -1.36 2.68 -3.25
CA THR A 107 -2.08 2.97 -4.50
C THR A 107 -2.20 4.48 -4.69
N VAL A 108 -1.96 4.95 -5.91
CA VAL A 108 -2.19 6.33 -6.32
C VAL A 108 -3.07 6.34 -7.55
N LEU A 109 -4.27 6.89 -7.40
CA LEU A 109 -5.19 7.17 -8.49
C LEU A 109 -4.77 8.48 -9.15
N GLY A 110 -3.86 8.36 -10.12
CA GLY A 110 -3.21 9.47 -10.81
C GLY A 110 -4.05 10.15 -11.89
N ALA A 111 -3.44 11.14 -12.55
CA ALA A 111 -4.03 11.96 -13.59
C ALA A 111 -4.66 11.15 -14.72
N VAL A 112 -4.02 10.08 -15.20
CA VAL A 112 -4.58 9.24 -16.29
C VAL A 112 -5.93 8.61 -15.91
N LEU A 113 -6.18 8.34 -14.63
CA LEU A 113 -7.50 7.90 -14.17
C LEU A 113 -8.45 9.09 -14.04
N MET A 114 -7.96 10.19 -13.46
CA MET A 114 -8.77 11.39 -13.24
C MET A 114 -9.25 12.03 -14.55
N GLU A 115 -8.50 11.91 -15.65
CA GLU A 115 -8.90 12.38 -16.97
C GLU A 115 -10.15 11.64 -17.50
N ALA A 116 -10.37 10.39 -17.08
CA ALA A 116 -11.52 9.60 -17.48
C ALA A 116 -12.82 9.96 -16.72
N PHE A 117 -12.74 10.79 -15.67
CA PHE A 117 -13.87 11.08 -14.77
C PHE A 117 -13.95 12.55 -14.37
N TYR A 118 -15.15 13.02 -14.02
CA TYR A 118 -15.29 14.27 -13.29
C TYR A 118 -15.06 14.00 -11.79
N VAL A 119 -14.01 14.57 -11.21
CA VAL A 119 -13.62 14.32 -9.81
C VAL A 119 -13.90 15.55 -8.93
N VAL A 120 -14.63 15.35 -7.83
CA VAL A 120 -15.02 16.41 -6.88
C VAL A 120 -14.37 16.16 -5.53
N PHE A 121 -13.54 17.09 -5.07
CA PHE A 121 -12.93 17.04 -3.73
C PHE A 121 -13.79 17.81 -2.72
N ASP A 122 -14.81 17.15 -2.16
CA ASP A 122 -15.71 17.73 -1.14
C ASP A 122 -15.11 17.57 0.25
N ARG A 123 -14.19 18.48 0.59
CA ARG A 123 -13.53 18.55 1.89
C ARG A 123 -14.50 18.82 3.04
N SER A 124 -15.59 19.54 2.77
CA SER A 124 -16.56 19.94 3.81
C SER A 124 -17.34 18.75 4.35
N ALA A 125 -17.60 17.77 3.49
CA ALA A 125 -18.30 16.52 3.84
C ALA A 125 -17.36 15.31 3.87
N SER A 126 -16.03 15.52 3.92
CA SER A 126 -15.00 14.47 3.98
C SER A 126 -15.21 13.36 2.95
N ARG A 127 -15.40 13.71 1.68
CA ARG A 127 -15.69 12.74 0.60
C ARG A 127 -15.14 13.18 -0.75
N ILE A 128 -14.94 12.22 -1.64
CA ILE A 128 -14.51 12.42 -3.02
C ILE A 128 -15.60 11.89 -3.95
N GLY A 129 -16.08 12.75 -4.85
CA GLY A 129 -17.08 12.42 -5.85
C GLY A 129 -16.46 12.00 -7.17
N PHE A 130 -17.04 11.01 -7.84
CA PHE A 130 -16.70 10.58 -9.18
C PHE A 130 -17.97 10.63 -10.04
N GLY A 131 -17.89 11.28 -11.19
CA GLY A 131 -18.97 11.37 -12.17
C GLY A 131 -18.46 11.15 -13.59
N GLN A 132 -19.40 11.00 -14.53
CA GLN A 132 -19.05 10.90 -15.95
C GLN A 132 -18.49 12.24 -16.44
N THR A 133 -17.31 12.22 -17.07
CA THR A 133 -16.74 13.41 -17.72
C THR A 133 -17.50 13.75 -19.00
N THR A 134 -17.61 15.04 -19.30
CA THR A 134 -18.17 15.55 -20.56
C THR A 134 -17.09 16.01 -21.54
N CYS A 135 -15.81 15.89 -21.17
CA CYS A 135 -14.71 16.25 -22.05
C CYS A 135 -14.63 15.25 -23.23
N PRO A 136 -14.23 15.71 -24.43
CA PRO A 136 -13.99 14.82 -25.57
C PRO A 136 -12.94 13.77 -25.22
N LEU A 137 -13.16 12.53 -25.63
CA LEU A 137 -12.14 11.48 -25.51
C LEU A 137 -10.94 11.82 -26.41
N PRO A 138 -9.72 11.41 -26.03
CA PRO A 138 -8.51 11.65 -26.85
C PRO A 138 -8.59 11.03 -28.25
N ASP A 139 -9.39 9.97 -28.44
CA ASP A 139 -9.67 9.33 -29.72
C ASP A 139 -11.20 9.34 -29.97
N PRO A 140 -11.70 10.22 -30.87
CA PRO A 140 -13.12 10.28 -31.21
C PRO A 140 -13.58 9.11 -32.11
N ASP A 141 -12.66 8.42 -32.79
CA ASP A 141 -12.96 7.35 -33.75
C ASP A 141 -13.01 5.96 -33.08
N ASN A 142 -12.30 5.78 -31.97
CA ASN A 142 -12.46 4.64 -31.05
C ASN A 142 -12.87 5.13 -29.65
N PRO A 143 -14.16 5.44 -29.44
CA PRO A 143 -14.62 5.82 -28.12
C PRO A 143 -14.33 4.67 -27.15
N ILE A 144 -13.47 4.93 -26.16
CA ILE A 144 -13.20 3.99 -25.07
C ILE A 144 -14.54 3.56 -24.51
N LEU A 145 -14.81 2.25 -24.59
CA LEU A 145 -16.08 1.64 -24.24
C LEU A 145 -16.50 2.07 -22.82
N LYS A 146 -17.40 3.05 -22.74
CA LYS A 146 -18.24 3.37 -21.58
C LYS A 146 -17.46 3.54 -20.25
N HIS A 147 -16.73 4.64 -20.09
CA HIS A 147 -16.35 5.12 -18.75
C HIS A 147 -17.61 5.41 -17.95
N THR A 148 -17.97 4.48 -17.07
CA THR A 148 -19.23 4.53 -16.31
C THR A 148 -18.92 4.49 -14.84
N VAL A 149 -19.46 5.48 -14.14
CA VAL A 149 -19.60 5.42 -12.70
C VAL A 149 -20.93 4.72 -12.43
N LYS A 150 -20.89 3.56 -11.78
CA LYS A 150 -22.06 2.75 -11.46
C LYS A 150 -22.08 2.43 -9.97
N GLY A 151 -23.28 2.25 -9.45
CA GLY A 151 -23.55 1.90 -8.07
C GLY A 151 -25.01 2.18 -7.72
N PRO A 152 -25.43 1.89 -6.49
CA PRO A 152 -24.64 1.21 -5.45
C PRO A 152 -24.40 -0.28 -5.77
N PHE A 153 -23.30 -0.82 -5.26
CA PHE A 153 -23.04 -2.26 -5.24
C PHE A 153 -23.05 -2.74 -3.79
N PHE A 154 -23.74 -3.85 -3.52
CA PHE A 154 -23.66 -4.49 -2.22
C PHE A 154 -22.31 -5.19 -2.08
N THR A 155 -21.61 -4.92 -0.98
CA THR A 155 -20.34 -5.54 -0.62
C THR A 155 -20.44 -6.05 0.81
N ASP A 156 -20.05 -7.29 1.04
CA ASP A 156 -19.95 -7.87 2.39
C ASP A 156 -18.74 -7.32 3.15
N LYS A 157 -17.79 -6.70 2.43
CA LYS A 157 -16.56 -6.15 3.00
C LYS A 157 -16.82 -4.79 3.64
N ASN A 158 -16.40 -4.63 4.89
CA ASN A 158 -16.39 -3.34 5.57
C ASN A 158 -15.17 -2.50 5.14
N LEU A 159 -15.36 -1.20 4.95
CA LEU A 159 -14.26 -0.26 4.62
C LEU A 159 -13.13 -0.32 5.66
N ASP A 160 -13.47 -0.47 6.94
CA ASP A 160 -12.49 -0.55 8.03
C ASP A 160 -11.64 -1.83 8.01
N GLU A 161 -12.14 -2.89 7.37
CA GLU A 161 -11.42 -4.15 7.18
C GLU A 161 -10.46 -4.06 6.01
N CYS A 162 -10.85 -3.36 4.94
CA CYS A 162 -10.02 -3.18 3.75
C CYS A 162 -8.95 -2.09 3.90
N ALA A 163 -9.18 -1.11 4.78
CA ALA A 163 -8.21 -0.07 5.04
C ALA A 163 -6.96 -0.63 5.74
N TYR A 164 -5.78 -0.29 5.22
CA TYR A 164 -4.54 -0.69 5.87
C TYR A 164 -4.31 0.09 7.16
N LYS A 165 -4.06 -0.66 8.24
CA LYS A 165 -3.73 -0.12 9.56
C LYS A 165 -2.27 -0.45 9.83
N LYS A 166 -1.39 0.53 9.66
CA LYS A 166 0.04 0.38 9.97
C LYS A 166 0.20 0.02 11.45
N THR A 167 0.78 -1.15 11.72
CA THR A 167 1.11 -1.61 13.08
C THR A 167 2.34 -0.85 13.63
N GLU A 168 2.24 0.47 13.78
CA GLU A 168 3.37 1.33 14.15
C GLU A 168 3.47 1.57 15.66
N SER A 169 2.35 1.58 16.38
CA SER A 169 2.34 1.85 17.82
C SER A 169 2.77 0.64 18.65
N ALA A 170 2.31 -0.56 18.30
CA ALA A 170 2.61 -1.77 19.05
C ALA A 170 4.11 -2.09 19.03
N HIS A 171 4.74 -2.18 17.85
CA HIS A 171 6.11 -2.67 17.76
C HIS A 171 7.13 -1.74 18.46
N ARG A 172 7.02 -0.42 18.28
CA ARG A 172 7.90 0.53 18.97
C ARG A 172 7.64 0.58 20.47
N ALA A 173 6.37 0.56 20.90
CA ALA A 173 6.04 0.53 22.33
C ALA A 173 6.51 -0.76 23.00
N PHE A 174 6.33 -1.92 22.35
CA PHE A 174 6.83 -3.20 22.86
C PHE A 174 8.35 -3.25 22.91
N LEU A 175 9.06 -2.72 21.91
CA LEU A 175 10.51 -2.61 21.96
C LEU A 175 10.97 -1.73 23.12
N ILE A 176 10.38 -0.53 23.28
CA ILE A 176 10.71 0.38 24.39
C ILE A 176 10.44 -0.31 25.73
N ALA A 177 9.27 -0.92 25.91
CA ALA A 177 8.92 -1.66 27.12
C ALA A 177 9.92 -2.79 27.41
N THR A 178 10.33 -3.54 26.37
CA THR A 178 11.30 -4.63 26.52
C THR A 178 12.67 -4.12 26.97
N TYR A 179 13.17 -3.03 26.38
CA TYR A 179 14.44 -2.42 26.79
C TYR A 179 14.40 -1.86 28.22
N VAL A 180 13.28 -1.22 28.61
CA VAL A 180 13.09 -0.71 29.97
C VAL A 180 13.07 -1.87 30.98
N MET A 181 12.31 -2.93 30.71
CA MET A 181 12.25 -4.11 31.57
C MET A 181 13.61 -4.81 31.67
N ALA A 182 14.34 -4.95 30.56
CA ALA A 182 15.70 -5.50 30.58
C ALA A 182 16.65 -4.66 31.44
N GLY A 183 16.57 -3.33 31.37
CA GLY A 183 17.35 -2.41 32.21
C GLY A 183 17.07 -2.60 33.71
N PHE A 184 15.81 -2.67 34.11
CA PHE A 184 15.44 -2.93 35.51
C PHE A 184 15.91 -4.29 36.00
N CYS A 185 15.79 -5.34 35.17
CA CYS A 185 16.31 -6.65 35.49
C CYS A 185 17.83 -6.60 35.74
N ILE A 186 18.59 -5.88 34.92
CA ILE A 186 20.05 -5.74 35.10
C ILE A 186 20.38 -5.01 36.40
N VAL A 187 19.69 -3.90 36.70
CA VAL A 187 19.94 -3.10 37.91
C VAL A 187 19.60 -3.85 39.20
N ILE A 188 18.59 -4.72 39.19
CA ILE A 188 18.15 -5.45 40.39
C ILE A 188 18.90 -6.78 40.54
N ILE A 189 19.09 -7.51 39.44
CA ILE A 189 19.65 -8.86 39.48
C ILE A 189 21.17 -8.81 39.67
N LEU A 190 21.89 -7.86 39.07
CA LEU A 190 23.36 -7.78 39.23
C LEU A 190 23.80 -7.57 40.69
N PRO A 191 23.20 -6.65 41.49
CA PRO A 191 23.52 -6.52 42.90
C PRO A 191 23.14 -7.75 43.72
N ILE A 192 22.00 -8.40 43.42
CA ILE A 192 21.57 -9.61 44.12
C ILE A 192 22.57 -10.75 43.87
N ILE A 193 22.99 -10.94 42.62
CA ILE A 193 24.03 -11.91 42.25
C ILE A 193 25.33 -11.58 42.98
N PHE A 194 25.76 -10.32 42.99
CA PHE A 194 26.98 -9.89 43.67
C PHE A 194 26.91 -10.15 45.18
N ILE A 195 25.79 -9.80 45.83
CA ILE A 195 25.55 -10.06 47.25
C ILE A 195 25.59 -11.57 47.51
N PHE A 196 24.91 -12.38 46.70
CA PHE A 196 24.89 -13.83 46.84
C PHE A 196 26.30 -14.45 46.72
N PHE A 197 27.10 -14.03 45.73
CA PHE A 197 28.49 -14.47 45.60
C PHE A 197 29.35 -14.03 46.78
N SER A 198 29.19 -12.78 47.24
CA SER A 198 29.94 -12.30 48.41
C SER A 198 29.58 -13.06 49.69
N TRP A 199 28.30 -13.43 49.84
CA TRP A 199 27.79 -14.21 50.96
C TRP A 199 28.28 -15.66 50.90
N SER A 200 28.20 -16.32 49.74
CA SER A 200 28.66 -17.70 49.57
C SER A 200 30.16 -17.84 49.81
N GLN A 201 30.96 -16.86 49.36
CA GLN A 201 32.38 -16.80 49.66
C GLN A 201 32.66 -16.63 51.15
N ARG A 202 31.91 -15.78 51.86
CA ARG A 202 32.04 -15.62 53.32
C ARG A 202 31.70 -16.90 54.07
N VAL A 203 30.61 -17.59 53.71
CA VAL A 203 30.20 -18.86 54.33
C VAL A 203 31.24 -19.95 54.10
N SER A 204 31.76 -20.09 52.88
CA SER A 204 32.82 -21.05 52.57
C SER A 204 34.09 -20.79 53.39
N ARG A 205 34.51 -19.52 53.54
CA ARG A 205 35.65 -19.15 54.39
C ARG A 205 35.38 -19.45 55.87
N ARG A 206 34.16 -19.20 56.36
CA ARG A 206 33.77 -19.49 57.75
C ARG A 206 33.81 -20.99 58.04
N ASN A 207 33.32 -21.83 57.14
CA ASN A 207 33.34 -23.29 57.31
C ASN A 207 34.76 -23.86 57.33
N LYS A 208 35.66 -23.36 56.46
CA LYS A 208 37.09 -23.72 56.50
C LYS A 208 37.78 -23.33 57.82
N GLY A 209 37.40 -22.18 58.40
CA GLY A 209 37.91 -21.75 59.70
C GLY A 209 37.46 -22.66 60.85
N TYR A 210 36.21 -23.14 60.84
CA TYR A 210 35.70 -24.10 61.83
C TYR A 210 36.42 -25.46 61.75
N GLU A 211 36.71 -25.97 60.56
CA GLU A 211 37.46 -27.22 60.38
C GLU A 211 38.90 -27.14 60.89
N GLN A 212 39.56 -25.97 60.77
CA GLN A 212 40.91 -25.76 61.31
C GLN A 212 40.95 -25.69 62.84
N SER A 213 39.95 -25.07 63.47
CA SER A 213 39.84 -24.98 64.95
C SER A 213 39.41 -26.28 65.63
N PHE A 214 39.03 -27.32 64.89
CA PHE A 214 38.68 -28.65 65.41
C PHE A 214 39.78 -29.69 65.16
N ALA A 215 40.88 -29.28 64.50
CA ALA A 215 42.04 -30.11 64.18
C ALA A 215 43.28 -29.79 65.04
N GLU A 216 43.18 -28.81 65.96
CA GLU A 216 44.09 -28.59 67.10
C GLU A 216 43.45 -29.12 68.39
#